data_AF-A0A530QGP7-F1
#
_entry.id   AF-A0A530QGP7-F1
#
_cell.length_a   1.000
_cell.length_b   1.000
_cell.length_c   1.000
_cell.angle_alpha   90.00
_cell.angle_beta   90.00
_cell.angle_gamma   90.00
#
_symmetry.space_group_name_H-M   'P 1'
#
loop_
_entity.id
_entity.type
_entity.pdbx_description
1 polymer ?
#
loop_
_entity_poly.entity_id
_entity_poly.type
_entity_poly.pdbx_seq_one_letter_code
_entity_poly.pdbx_strand_id
1 'polypeptide(L)'
;MKPNANLLQFGEALHEEMNKVLADLPVGVGVHLVADQPVIVEEAVSGFTRALFEAVAIVLAVSFISLGMRAGFVVALSIPLVLAITFTVMAYLGISLQRISLGALIIALGLLVD
;
A
#
# COMPACT_ATOMS: atom_id res chain seq x y z
N MET A 1 -5.07 17.49 9.82
CA MET A 1 -3.83 17.18 9.08
C MET A 1 -3.62 18.24 8.00
N LYS A 2 -2.38 18.67 7.76
CA LYS A 2 -2.08 19.50 6.58
C LYS A 2 -2.35 18.68 5.30
N PRO A 3 -2.94 19.27 4.25
CA PRO A 3 -3.05 18.59 2.96
C PRO A 3 -1.65 18.22 2.44
N ASN A 4 -1.49 17.04 1.86
CA ASN A 4 -0.23 16.50 1.28
C ASN A 4 0.90 16.14 2.26
N ALA A 5 0.64 16.01 3.56
CA ALA A 5 1.64 15.47 4.49
C ALA A 5 1.65 13.92 4.44
N ASN A 6 2.83 13.31 4.49
CA ASN A 6 2.98 11.86 4.59
C ASN A 6 2.41 11.38 5.94
N LEU A 7 1.36 10.55 5.90
CA LEU A 7 0.63 10.08 7.07
C LEU A 7 1.49 9.23 8.01
N LEU A 8 2.38 8.39 7.48
CA LEU A 8 3.28 7.57 8.28
C LEU A 8 4.28 8.44 9.04
N GLN A 9 4.93 9.35 8.31
CA GLN A 9 5.93 10.24 8.88
C GLN A 9 5.33 11.21 9.91
N PHE A 10 4.08 11.64 9.69
CA PHE A 10 3.32 12.43 10.65
C PHE A 10 2.98 11.62 11.91
N GLY A 11 2.59 10.35 11.77
CA GLY A 11 2.30 9.46 12.89
C GLY A 11 3.52 9.24 13.80
N GLU A 12 4.69 8.97 13.21
CA GLU A 12 5.95 8.81 13.94
C GLU A 12 6.33 10.10 14.69
N ALA A 13 6.32 11.25 14.00
CA ALA A 13 6.66 12.53 14.61
C ALA A 13 5.69 12.93 15.73
N LEU A 14 4.40 12.62 15.57
CA LEU A 14 3.38 12.88 16.59
C LEU A 14 3.60 12.01 17.82
N HIS A 15 3.97 10.73 17.65
CA HIS A 15 4.31 9.83 18.75
C HIS A 15 5.53 10.33 19.53
N GLU A 16 6.56 10.78 18.81
CA GLU A 16 7.80 11.27 19.41
C GLU A 16 7.56 12.54 20.24
N GLU A 17 6.78 13.49 19.72
CA GLU A 17 6.37 14.68 20.48
C GLU A 17 5.45 14.34 21.65
N MET A 18 4.51 13.41 21.47
CA MET A 18 3.65 12.94 22.55
C MET A 18 4.44 12.32 23.70
N ASN A 19 5.52 11.59 23.42
CA ASN A 19 6.38 11.03 24.47
C ASN A 19 7.08 12.11 25.30
N LYS A 20 7.47 13.23 24.68
CA LYS A 20 8.05 14.38 25.41
C LYS A 20 6.99 15.04 26.30
N VAL A 21 5.78 15.24 25.77
CA VAL A 21 4.66 15.82 26.53
C VAL A 21 4.26 14.91 27.70
N LEU A 22 4.22 13.59 27.49
CA LEU A 22 3.93 12.61 28.53
C LEU A 22 4.92 12.67 29.70
N ALA A 23 6.19 12.99 29.44
CA ALA A 23 7.23 13.10 30.46
C ALA A 23 7.07 14.34 31.36
N ASP A 24 6.47 15.41 30.84
CA ASP A 24 6.22 16.67 31.57
C ASP A 24 4.84 16.73 32.25
N LEU A 25 4.04 15.65 32.16
CA LEU A 25 2.69 15.65 32.73
C LEU A 25 2.70 15.54 34.27
N PRO A 26 1.86 16.34 34.95
CA PRO A 26 1.70 16.22 36.39
C PRO A 26 1.01 14.90 36.76
N VAL A 27 1.31 14.43 37.97
CA VAL A 27 0.76 13.20 38.53
C VAL A 27 -0.78 13.26 38.54
N GLY A 28 -1.42 12.25 37.98
CA GLY A 28 -2.89 12.16 37.87
C GLY A 28 -3.48 12.51 36.50
N VAL A 29 -2.66 12.93 35.52
CA VAL A 29 -3.10 13.13 34.13
C VAL A 29 -2.62 11.96 33.25
N GLY A 30 -3.56 11.30 32.56
CA GLY A 30 -3.28 10.23 31.62
C GLY A 30 -3.74 10.59 30.21
N VAL A 31 -2.90 10.30 29.21
CA VAL A 31 -3.24 10.47 27.79
C VAL A 31 -3.47 9.10 27.17
N HIS A 32 -4.57 8.95 26.45
CA HIS A 32 -4.91 7.71 25.74
C HIS A 32 -5.24 8.03 24.29
N LEU A 33 -4.62 7.29 23.37
CA LEU A 33 -4.90 7.38 21.94
C LEU A 33 -6.23 6.69 21.65
N VAL A 34 -7.20 7.43 21.09
CA VAL A 34 -8.55 6.92 20.81
C VAL A 34 -8.68 6.40 19.38
N ALA A 35 -7.99 7.03 18.42
CA ALA A 35 -8.03 6.64 17.02
C ALA A 35 -6.69 6.93 16.33
N ASP A 36 -6.11 5.90 15.72
CA ASP A 36 -4.90 5.98 14.91
C ASP A 36 -5.21 5.55 13.48
N GLN A 37 -5.51 6.54 12.63
CA GLN A 37 -5.80 6.32 11.21
C GLN A 37 -4.58 5.87 10.40
N PRO A 38 -3.37 6.41 10.61
CA PRO A 38 -2.14 5.91 9.98
C PRO A 38 -1.93 4.40 10.15
N VAL A 39 -2.07 3.86 11.37
CA VAL A 39 -1.87 2.43 11.64
C VAL A 39 -2.86 1.56 10.86
N ILE A 40 -4.14 1.96 10.83
CA ILE A 40 -5.19 1.24 10.10
C ILE A 40 -4.90 1.24 8.58
N VAL A 41 -4.35 2.34 8.04
CA VAL A 41 -3.95 2.41 6.64
C VAL A 41 -2.74 1.50 6.37
N GLU A 42 -1.71 1.56 7.21
CA GLU A 42 -0.49 0.75 7.07
C GLU A 42 -0.78 -0.75 7.09
N GLU A 43 -1.57 -1.21 8.07
CA GLU A 43 -1.94 -2.63 8.19
C GLU A 43 -2.70 -3.12 6.96
N ALA A 44 -3.61 -2.30 6.42
CA ALA A 44 -4.32 -2.65 5.20
C ALA A 44 -3.45 -2.59 3.94
N VAL A 45 -2.52 -1.63 3.83
CA VAL A 45 -1.58 -1.57 2.71
C VAL A 45 -0.69 -2.81 2.71
N SER A 46 -0.18 -3.22 3.88
CA SER A 46 0.64 -4.41 4.05
C SER A 46 -0.13 -5.69 3.67
N GLY A 47 -1.30 -5.91 4.26
CA GLY A 47 -2.14 -7.07 3.95
C GLY A 47 -2.54 -7.12 2.47
N PHE A 48 -2.83 -5.96 1.88
CA PHE A 48 -3.16 -5.87 0.46
C PHE A 48 -1.97 -6.17 -0.44
N THR A 49 -0.79 -5.64 -0.11
CA THR A 49 0.44 -5.88 -0.89
C THR A 49 0.77 -7.37 -0.90
N ARG A 50 0.56 -8.06 0.22
CA ARG A 50 0.68 -9.52 0.29
C ARG A 50 -0.32 -10.21 -0.63
N ALA A 51 -1.60 -9.83 -0.57
CA ALA A 51 -2.63 -10.41 -1.45
C ALA A 51 -2.33 -10.17 -2.94
N LEU A 52 -1.84 -8.97 -3.30
CA LEU A 52 -1.40 -8.65 -4.66
C LEU A 52 -0.27 -9.58 -5.12
N PHE A 53 0.72 -9.81 -4.26
CA PHE A 53 1.83 -10.72 -4.57
C PHE A 53 1.36 -12.17 -4.76
N GLU A 54 0.46 -12.64 -3.88
CA GLU A 54 -0.16 -13.97 -4.00
C GLU A 54 -0.93 -14.10 -5.33
N ALA A 55 -1.72 -13.09 -5.70
CA ALA A 55 -2.46 -13.06 -6.96
C ALA A 55 -1.53 -13.09 -8.20
N VAL A 56 -0.50 -12.25 -8.22
CA VAL A 56 0.51 -12.24 -9.30
C VAL A 56 1.20 -13.60 -9.40
N ALA A 57 1.60 -14.21 -8.28
CA ALA A 57 2.26 -15.50 -8.28
C ALA A 57 1.37 -16.61 -8.87
N ILE A 58 0.08 -16.64 -8.50
CA ILE A 58 -0.90 -17.59 -9.04
C ILE A 58 -1.07 -17.39 -10.54
N VAL A 59 -1.24 -16.15 -10.98
CA VAL A 59 -1.35 -15.79 -12.40
C VAL A 59 -0.14 -16.31 -13.18
N LEU A 60 1.08 -16.01 -12.72
CA LEU A 60 2.29 -16.46 -13.41
C LEU A 60 2.38 -17.98 -13.46
N ALA A 61 2.08 -18.67 -12.36
CA ALA A 61 2.07 -20.13 -12.33
C ALA A 61 1.09 -20.70 -13.39
N VAL A 62 -0.14 -20.18 -13.45
CA VAL A 62 -1.15 -20.60 -14.43
C VAL A 62 -0.71 -20.26 -15.86
N SER A 63 -0.18 -19.06 -16.09
CA SER A 63 0.32 -18.64 -17.41
C SER A 63 1.48 -19.51 -17.90
N PHE A 64 2.44 -19.86 -17.04
CA PHE A 64 3.54 -20.76 -17.41
C PHE A 64 3.06 -22.18 -17.72
N ILE A 65 2.09 -22.70 -16.95
CA ILE A 65 1.50 -24.02 -17.19
C ILE A 65 0.67 -24.04 -18.47
N SER A 66 -0.11 -22.99 -18.73
CA SER A 66 -1.05 -22.93 -19.86
C SER A 66 -0.38 -22.55 -21.19
N LEU A 67 0.49 -21.54 -21.17
CA LEU A 67 1.03 -20.91 -22.37
C LEU A 67 2.49 -21.31 -22.67
N GLY A 68 3.15 -21.99 -21.72
CA GLY A 68 4.56 -22.39 -21.81
C GLY A 68 5.54 -21.24 -21.58
N MET A 69 6.84 -21.54 -21.68
CA MET A 69 7.93 -20.65 -21.23
C MET A 69 7.96 -19.29 -21.95
N ARG A 70 7.79 -19.27 -23.28
CA ARG A 70 7.94 -18.04 -24.06
C ARG A 70 6.84 -17.03 -23.76
N ALA A 71 5.58 -17.48 -23.81
CA ALA A 71 4.43 -16.62 -23.54
C ALA A 71 4.31 -16.26 -22.05
N GLY A 72 4.62 -17.20 -21.14
CA GLY A 72 4.66 -16.92 -19.70
C GLY A 72 5.65 -15.81 -19.34
N PHE A 73 6.83 -15.77 -19.97
CA PHE A 73 7.80 -14.68 -19.77
C PHE A 73 7.30 -13.32 -20.24
N VAL A 74 6.52 -13.26 -21.33
CA VAL A 74 5.92 -12.01 -21.80
C VAL A 74 4.96 -11.47 -20.74
N VAL A 75 4.06 -12.31 -20.22
CA VAL A 75 3.13 -11.94 -19.14
C VAL A 75 3.88 -11.51 -17.88
N ALA A 76 4.93 -12.24 -17.50
CA ALA A 76 5.76 -11.94 -16.33
C ALA A 76 6.41 -10.56 -16.40
N LEU A 77 6.81 -10.11 -17.60
CA LEU A 77 7.41 -8.80 -17.79
C LEU A 77 6.35 -7.68 -17.86
N SER A 78 5.18 -7.99 -18.41
CA SER A 78 4.07 -7.03 -18.54
C SER A 78 3.54 -6.54 -17.20
N ILE A 79 3.45 -7.42 -16.19
CA ILE A 79 2.88 -7.07 -14.88
C ILE A 79 3.69 -5.97 -14.16
N PRO A 80 5.02 -6.12 -13.91
CA PRO A 80 5.82 -5.06 -13.30
C PRO A 80 5.84 -3.77 -14.11
N LEU A 81 5.85 -3.89 -15.45
CA LEU A 81 5.87 -2.73 -16.34
C LEU A 81 4.60 -1.89 -16.21
N VAL A 82 3.42 -2.52 -16.24
CA VAL A 82 2.14 -1.82 -16.10
C VAL A 82 1.99 -1.22 -14.71
N LEU A 83 2.42 -1.92 -13.66
CA LEU A 83 2.42 -1.38 -12.30
C LEU A 83 3.33 -0.15 -12.16
N ALA A 84 4.55 -0.19 -12.73
CA ALA A 84 5.47 0.93 -12.71
C ALA A 84 4.91 2.16 -13.42
N ILE A 85 4.29 1.96 -14.60
CA ILE A 85 3.60 3.03 -15.34
C ILE A 85 2.45 3.58 -14.50
N THR A 86 1.62 2.72 -13.91
CA THR A 86 0.46 3.14 -13.12
C THR A 86 0.88 3.95 -11.90
N PHE A 87 1.89 3.51 -11.15
CA PHE A 87 2.42 4.25 -10.00
C PHE A 87 3.05 5.59 -10.41
N THR A 88 3.72 5.64 -11.57
CA THR A 88 4.27 6.88 -12.12
C THR A 88 3.17 7.87 -12.46
N VAL A 89 2.10 7.42 -13.12
CA VAL A 89 0.93 8.24 -13.45
C VAL A 89 0.21 8.70 -12.18
N MET A 90 0.03 7.82 -11.20
CA MET A 90 -0.56 8.18 -9.91
C MET A 90 0.27 9.25 -9.21
N ALA A 91 1.60 9.11 -9.18
CA ALA A 91 2.50 10.11 -8.60
C ALA A 91 2.41 11.46 -9.34
N TYR A 92 2.34 11.44 -10.67
CA TYR A 92 2.20 12.65 -11.48
C TYR A 92 0.85 13.36 -11.24
N LEU A 93 -0.23 12.60 -11.07
CA LEU A 93 -1.58 13.11 -10.79
C LEU A 93 -1.81 13.43 -9.30
N GLY A 94 -0.84 13.18 -8.42
CA GLY A 94 -0.98 13.37 -6.98
C GLY A 94 -1.96 12.40 -6.29
N ILE A 95 -2.23 11.25 -6.90
CA ILE A 95 -3.12 10.22 -6.34
C ILE A 95 -2.35 9.41 -5.30
N SER A 96 -2.76 9.50 -4.05
CA SER A 96 -2.19 8.72 -2.94
C SER A 96 -2.61 7.25 -2.99
N LEU A 97 -1.71 6.37 -2.56
CA LEU A 97 -2.00 4.96 -2.31
C LEU A 97 -2.88 4.82 -1.06
N GLN A 98 -4.08 4.26 -1.25
CA GLN A 98 -5.07 4.00 -0.21
C GLN A 98 -5.81 2.70 -0.50
N ARG A 99 -6.60 2.21 0.46
CA ARG A 99 -7.33 0.94 0.36
C ARG A 99 -8.16 0.80 -0.94
N ILE A 100 -8.80 1.88 -1.40
CA ILE A 100 -9.61 1.88 -2.63
C ILE A 100 -8.74 1.80 -3.89
N SER A 101 -7.66 2.60 -3.96
CA SER A 101 -6.76 2.58 -5.13
C SER A 101 -6.02 1.26 -5.25
N LEU A 102 -5.67 0.67 -4.11
CA LEU A 102 -5.15 -0.68 -4.01
C LEU A 102 -6.15 -1.67 -4.59
N GLY A 103 -7.40 -1.71 -4.10
CA GLY A 103 -8.45 -2.59 -4.63
C GLY A 103 -8.63 -2.48 -6.15
N ALA A 104 -8.60 -1.26 -6.68
CA ALA A 104 -8.66 -1.01 -8.13
C ALA A 104 -7.47 -1.63 -8.89
N LEU A 105 -6.26 -1.60 -8.34
CA LEU A 105 -5.07 -2.22 -8.95
C LEU A 105 -5.20 -3.74 -9.08
N ILE A 106 -5.77 -4.43 -8.09
CA ILE A 106 -6.00 -5.89 -8.18
C ILE A 106 -6.99 -6.23 -9.29
N ILE A 107 -8.11 -5.50 -9.37
CA ILE A 107 -9.12 -5.74 -10.41
C ILE A 107 -8.52 -5.46 -11.79
N ALA A 108 -7.82 -4.34 -11.95
CA ALA A 108 -7.16 -3.98 -13.20
C ALA A 108 -6.11 -5.02 -13.61
N LEU A 109 -5.35 -5.56 -12.66
CA LEU A 109 -4.38 -6.63 -12.91
C LEU A 109 -5.08 -7.92 -13.38
N GLY A 110 -6.21 -8.29 -12.76
CA GLY A 110 -7.00 -9.43 -13.20
C GLY A 110 -7.48 -9.28 -14.65
N LEU A 111 -7.94 -8.08 -15.02
CA LEU A 111 -8.37 -7.76 -16.39
C LEU A 111 -7.22 -7.63 -17.39
N LEU A 112 -5.99 -7.34 -16.95
CA LEU A 112 -4.82 -7.21 -17.82
C LEU A 112 -4.35 -8.56 -18.36
N VAL A 113 -4.57 -9.63 -17.58
CA VAL A 113 -4.03 -10.97 -17.80
C VAL A 113 -5.03 -11.87 -18.51
N ASP A 114 -6.33 -11.61 -18.35
CA ASP A 114 -7.40 -12.22 -19.13
C ASP A 114 -7.22 -11.98 -20.64
#